data_AF-A0AAX4JAS6-F1
#
_entry.id   AF-A0AAX4JAS6-F1
#
_cell.length_a   1.000
_cell.length_b   1.000
_cell.length_c   1.000
_cell.angle_alpha   90.00
_cell.angle_beta   90.00
_cell.angle_gamma   90.00
#
_symmetry.space_group_name_H-M   'P 1'
#
loop_
_entity.id
_entity.type
_entity.pdbx_description
1 polymer ?
#
loop_
_entity_poly.entity_id
_entity_poly.type
_entity_poly.pdbx_seq_one_letter_code
_entity_poly.pdbx_strand_id
1 'polypeptide(L)'
;MEDIKNISSKFPILNKIERDLKIPKEYALLASVLLVIILIMSTPIGPIITSLIGVIIPLRETLLVLKQVNPNKDEIRHLLIFWVTFGLLTSLDAYSRFIVSFIPMFYTLKFFLLLYIGPSRFRGSKVVYDVIISKIPERWYINDNGINSALSKADAVAKEAAKKIQEKKHE
;
A
#
# COMPACT_ATOMS: atom_id res chain seq x y z
N MET A 1 -8.03 10.67 -21.54
CA MET A 1 -8.39 12.09 -21.70
C MET A 1 -9.71 12.26 -22.45
N GLU A 2 -9.93 11.50 -23.53
CA GLU A 2 -11.19 11.55 -24.30
C GLU A 2 -12.42 11.12 -23.49
N ASP A 3 -12.29 10.12 -22.62
CA ASP A 3 -13.41 9.70 -21.75
C ASP A 3 -13.82 10.79 -20.75
N ILE A 4 -12.84 11.48 -20.16
CA ILE A 4 -13.09 12.59 -19.22
C ILE A 4 -13.76 13.76 -19.95
N LYS A 5 -13.37 14.04 -21.20
CA LYS A 5 -14.01 15.04 -22.05
C LYS A 5 -15.49 14.72 -22.30
N ASN A 6 -15.78 13.46 -22.62
CA ASN A 6 -17.14 12.99 -22.86
C ASN A 6 -18.00 13.09 -21.59
N ILE A 7 -17.50 12.61 -20.45
CA ILE A 7 -18.19 12.70 -19.15
C ILE A 7 -18.40 14.16 -18.75
N SER A 8 -17.39 15.01 -18.92
CA SER A 8 -17.47 16.43 -18.57
C SER A 8 -18.49 17.19 -19.42
N SER A 9 -18.65 16.84 -20.69
CA SER A 9 -19.61 17.50 -21.59
C SER A 9 -21.08 17.22 -21.24
N LYS A 10 -21.35 16.14 -20.50
CA LYS A 10 -22.71 15.74 -20.09
C LYS A 10 -23.27 16.58 -18.95
N PHE A 11 -22.43 17.30 -18.18
CA PHE A 11 -22.90 18.11 -17.05
C PHE A 11 -22.96 19.59 -17.44
N PRO A 12 -24.16 20.19 -17.56
CA PRO A 12 -24.32 21.59 -17.98
C PRO A 12 -23.73 22.60 -16.98
N ILE A 13 -23.55 22.19 -15.72
CA ILE A 13 -22.90 22.98 -14.67
C ILE A 13 -21.40 23.20 -14.97
N LEU A 14 -20.73 22.22 -15.59
CA LEU A 14 -19.31 22.34 -15.94
C LEU A 14 -19.09 23.33 -17.09
N ASN A 15 -20.02 23.39 -18.05
CA ASN A 15 -19.97 24.37 -19.14
C ASN A 15 -20.15 25.81 -18.65
N LYS A 16 -20.94 26.02 -17.57
CA LYS A 16 -21.06 27.34 -16.92
C LYS A 16 -19.77 27.72 -16.20
N ILE A 17 -19.18 26.80 -15.45
CA ILE A 17 -17.90 26.99 -14.76
C ILE A 17 -16.77 27.26 -15.77
N GLU A 18 -16.72 26.56 -16.90
CA GLU A 18 -15.74 26.79 -17.98
C GLU A 18 -15.84 28.21 -18.55
N ARG A 19 -17.07 28.71 -18.75
CA ARG A 19 -17.32 30.05 -19.27
C ARG A 19 -16.94 31.16 -18.28
N ASP A 20 -17.21 30.95 -16.99
CA ASP A 20 -17.03 31.97 -15.96
C ASP A 20 -15.59 31.98 -15.40
N LEU A 21 -14.93 30.82 -15.28
CA LEU A 21 -13.57 30.68 -14.74
C LEU A 21 -12.49 30.50 -15.81
N LYS A 22 -12.83 30.32 -17.11
CA LYS A 22 -11.88 30.06 -18.22
C LYS A 22 -10.92 28.87 -17.98
N ILE A 23 -11.30 27.93 -17.12
CA ILE A 23 -10.54 26.70 -16.86
C ILE A 23 -11.11 25.59 -17.74
N PRO A 24 -10.28 24.72 -18.35
CA PRO A 24 -10.77 23.58 -19.12
C PRO A 24 -11.63 22.67 -18.24
N LYS A 25 -12.80 22.28 -18.75
CA LYS A 25 -13.84 21.54 -18.04
C LYS A 25 -13.35 20.21 -17.42
N GLU A 26 -12.31 19.60 -17.98
CA GLU A 26 -11.70 18.37 -17.48
C GLU A 26 -11.04 18.57 -16.11
N TYR A 27 -10.33 19.70 -15.93
CA TYR A 27 -9.70 20.05 -14.65
C TYR A 27 -10.73 20.49 -13.62
N ALA A 28 -11.78 21.19 -14.05
CA ALA A 28 -12.89 21.57 -13.18
C ALA A 28 -13.63 20.32 -12.65
N LEU A 29 -13.86 19.31 -13.50
CA LEU A 29 -14.44 18.04 -13.10
C LEU A 29 -13.53 17.32 -12.09
N LEU A 30 -12.24 17.17 -12.39
CA LEU A 30 -11.30 16.53 -11.46
C LEU A 30 -11.21 17.25 -10.11
N ALA A 31 -11.13 18.59 -10.13
CA ALA A 31 -11.11 19.40 -8.93
C ALA A 31 -12.40 19.25 -8.10
N SER A 32 -13.57 19.22 -8.76
CA SER A 32 -14.85 19.02 -8.07
C SER A 32 -14.94 17.65 -7.42
N VAL A 33 -14.49 16.58 -8.09
CA VAL A 33 -14.45 15.23 -7.53
C VAL A 33 -13.50 15.16 -6.33
N LEU A 34 -12.31 15.74 -6.46
CA LEU A 34 -11.33 15.81 -5.38
C LEU A 34 -11.88 16.56 -4.16
N LEU A 35 -12.56 17.69 -4.41
CA LEU A 35 -13.20 18.49 -3.37
C LEU A 35 -14.30 17.71 -2.66
N VAL A 36 -15.14 16.97 -3.39
CA VAL A 36 -16.16 16.08 -2.79
C VAL A 36 -15.50 15.00 -1.92
N ILE A 37 -14.41 14.38 -2.38
CA ILE A 37 -13.66 13.40 -1.57
C ILE A 37 -13.15 14.05 -0.28
N ILE A 38 -12.55 15.24 -0.35
CA ILE A 38 -12.06 15.97 0.83
C ILE A 38 -13.19 16.26 1.82
N LEU A 39 -14.35 16.71 1.32
CA LEU A 39 -15.52 16.99 2.16
C LEU A 39 -16.05 15.73 2.84
N ILE A 40 -16.20 14.63 2.11
CA ILE A 40 -16.67 13.34 2.67
C ILE A 40 -15.69 12.84 3.74
N MET A 41 -14.38 12.91 3.49
CA MET A 41 -13.36 12.44 4.43
C MET A 41 -13.25 13.30 5.70
N SER A 42 -13.74 14.53 5.67
CA SER A 42 -13.80 15.42 6.85
C SER A 42 -14.98 15.09 7.79
N THR A 43 -15.90 14.22 7.38
CA THR A 43 -17.00 13.75 8.23
C THR A 43 -16.55 12.59 9.14
N PRO A 44 -17.32 12.25 10.20
CA PRO A 44 -17.06 11.06 11.03
C PRO A 44 -17.04 9.73 10.26
N ILE A 45 -17.52 9.72 9.01
CA ILE A 45 -17.55 8.54 8.14
C ILE A 45 -16.19 8.29 7.47
N GLY A 46 -15.33 9.30 7.35
CA GLY A 46 -13.99 9.21 6.76
C GLY A 46 -13.14 8.04 7.29
N PRO A 47 -12.94 7.88 8.62
CA PRO A 47 -12.19 6.74 9.17
C PRO A 47 -12.75 5.38 8.77
N ILE A 48 -14.08 5.24 8.70
CA ILE A 48 -14.76 4.00 8.31
C ILE A 48 -14.47 3.68 6.84
N ILE A 49 -14.64 4.68 5.95
CA ILE A 49 -14.41 4.50 4.51
C ILE A 49 -12.96 4.13 4.24
N THR A 50 -12.01 4.86 4.83
CA THR A 50 -10.58 4.59 4.61
C THR A 50 -10.16 3.22 5.11
N SER A 51 -10.74 2.75 6.22
CA SER A 51 -10.50 1.40 6.74
C SER A 51 -11.06 0.31 5.82
N LEU A 52 -12.29 0.47 5.34
CA LEU A 52 -12.91 -0.47 4.39
C LEU A 52 -12.13 -0.55 3.08
N ILE A 53 -11.75 0.61 2.53
CA ILE A 53 -10.99 0.68 1.29
C ILE A 53 -9.60 0.06 1.46
N GLY A 54 -8.95 0.27 2.60
CA GLY A 54 -7.68 -0.38 2.93
C GLY A 54 -7.77 -1.91 2.97
N VAL A 55 -8.93 -2.48 3.26
CA VAL A 55 -9.15 -3.93 3.18
C VAL A 55 -9.49 -4.37 1.75
N ILE A 56 -10.36 -3.63 1.06
CA ILE A 56 -10.91 -4.02 -0.25
C ILE A 56 -9.87 -3.91 -1.37
N ILE A 57 -9.04 -2.86 -1.40
CA ILE A 57 -8.04 -2.63 -2.46
C ILE A 57 -7.10 -3.85 -2.63
N PRO A 58 -6.37 -4.30 -1.60
CA PRO A 58 -5.43 -5.41 -1.73
C PRO A 58 -6.13 -6.78 -1.73
N LEU A 59 -7.46 -6.84 -1.51
CA LEU A 59 -8.17 -8.11 -1.29
C LEU A 59 -8.01 -9.06 -2.47
N ARG A 60 -8.15 -8.53 -3.70
CA ARG A 60 -7.98 -9.34 -4.91
C ARG A 60 -6.57 -9.93 -4.99
N GLU A 61 -5.54 -9.11 -4.77
CA GLU A 61 -4.15 -9.55 -4.85
C GLU A 61 -3.82 -10.54 -3.74
N THR A 62 -4.30 -10.29 -2.52
CA THR A 62 -4.17 -11.18 -1.36
C THR A 62 -4.76 -12.55 -1.65
N LEU A 63 -5.99 -12.61 -2.18
CA LEU A 63 -6.65 -13.88 -2.52
C LEU A 63 -5.96 -14.63 -3.66
N LEU A 64 -5.35 -13.92 -4.61
CA LEU A 64 -4.57 -14.54 -5.69
C LEU A 64 -3.31 -15.19 -5.14
N VAL A 65 -2.53 -14.46 -4.34
CA VAL A 65 -1.29 -14.97 -3.72
C VAL A 65 -1.58 -16.16 -2.80
N LEU A 66 -2.66 -16.12 -2.02
CA LEU A 66 -3.06 -17.22 -1.13
C LEU A 66 -3.43 -18.52 -1.85
N LYS A 67 -3.87 -18.44 -3.12
CA LYS A 67 -4.22 -19.63 -3.91
C LYS A 67 -3.03 -20.22 -4.68
N GLN A 68 -1.89 -19.52 -4.72
CA GLN A 68 -0.71 -20.00 -5.41
C GLN A 68 0.03 -21.03 -4.54
N VAL A 69 0.49 -22.12 -5.16
CA VAL A 69 1.28 -23.17 -4.48
C VAL A 69 2.71 -22.69 -4.19
N ASN A 70 3.26 -21.81 -5.04
CA ASN A 70 4.58 -21.21 -4.85
C ASN A 70 4.54 -19.71 -5.18
N PRO A 71 4.06 -18.87 -4.25
CA PRO A 71 3.91 -17.44 -4.49
C PRO A 71 5.24 -16.71 -4.63
N ASN A 72 5.27 -15.68 -5.49
CA ASN A 72 6.47 -14.86 -5.68
C ASN A 72 6.79 -14.11 -4.38
N LYS A 73 8.05 -14.19 -3.93
CA LYS A 73 8.53 -13.50 -2.72
C LYS A 73 8.27 -11.99 -2.76
N ASP A 74 8.35 -11.38 -3.93
CA ASP A 74 8.09 -9.94 -4.09
C ASP A 74 6.61 -9.58 -3.90
N GLU A 75 5.69 -10.45 -4.35
CA GLU A 75 4.24 -10.27 -4.17
C GLU A 75 3.87 -10.41 -2.68
N ILE A 76 4.42 -11.43 -2.02
CA ILE A 76 4.25 -11.62 -0.57
C ILE A 76 4.79 -10.41 0.19
N ARG A 77 6.02 -9.98 -0.11
CA ARG A 77 6.66 -8.82 0.54
C ARG A 77 5.82 -7.56 0.35
N HIS A 78 5.30 -7.32 -0.85
CA HIS A 78 4.42 -6.18 -1.13
C HIS A 78 3.19 -6.18 -0.21
N LEU A 79 2.48 -7.30 -0.11
CA LEU A 79 1.31 -7.45 0.75
C LEU A 79 1.66 -7.25 2.22
N LEU A 80 2.77 -7.81 2.71
CA LEU A 80 3.19 -7.64 4.09
C LEU A 80 3.47 -6.17 4.42
N ILE A 81 4.19 -5.46 3.55
CA ILE A 81 4.46 -4.02 3.73
C ILE A 81 3.15 -3.23 3.75
N PHE A 82 2.23 -3.55 2.83
CA PHE A 82 0.91 -2.92 2.80
C PHE A 82 0.16 -3.15 4.12
N TRP A 83 0.03 -4.40 4.58
CA TRP A 83 -0.72 -4.75 5.79
C TRP A 83 -0.11 -4.14 7.05
N VAL A 84 1.22 -4.10 7.17
CA VAL A 84 1.91 -3.42 8.29
C VAL A 84 1.61 -1.92 8.27
N THR A 85 1.70 -1.28 7.10
CA THR A 85 1.42 0.16 6.94
C THR A 85 -0.04 0.47 7.24
N PHE A 86 -0.96 -0.34 6.71
CA PHE A 86 -2.39 -0.22 6.96
C PHE A 86 -2.73 -0.39 8.44
N GLY A 87 -2.14 -1.39 9.10
CA GLY A 87 -2.28 -1.61 10.54
C GLY A 87 -1.84 -0.39 11.34
N LEU A 88 -0.66 0.14 11.06
CA LEU A 88 -0.13 1.33 11.74
C LEU A 88 -1.06 2.55 11.57
N LEU A 89 -1.49 2.83 10.34
CA LEU A 89 -2.40 3.95 10.06
C LEU A 89 -3.79 3.77 10.67
N THR A 90 -4.24 2.53 10.84
CA THR A 90 -5.52 2.21 11.48
C THR A 90 -5.42 2.30 13.00
N SER A 91 -4.31 1.90 13.60
CA SER A 91 -4.05 2.12 15.02
C SER A 91 -4.06 3.61 15.39
N LEU A 92 -3.58 4.48 14.49
CA LEU A 92 -3.61 5.93 14.68
C LEU A 92 -5.04 6.50 14.72
N ASP A 93 -6.04 5.83 14.15
CA ASP A 93 -7.44 6.31 14.18
C ASP A 93 -7.99 6.37 15.61
N ALA A 94 -7.47 5.55 16.53
CA ALA A 94 -7.81 5.61 17.95
C ALA A 94 -7.48 6.98 18.58
N TYR A 95 -6.46 7.66 18.04
CA TYR A 95 -6.02 9.00 18.46
C TYR A 95 -6.48 10.11 17.51
N SER A 96 -7.50 9.83 16.70
CA SER A 96 -7.97 10.71 15.63
C SER A 96 -8.23 12.15 16.04
N ARG A 97 -8.83 12.40 17.21
CA ARG A 97 -9.08 13.76 17.70
C ARG A 97 -7.79 14.58 17.86
N PHE A 98 -6.74 13.94 18.37
CA PHE A 98 -5.44 14.57 18.54
C PHE A 98 -4.74 14.79 17.19
N ILE A 99 -4.75 13.78 16.33
CA ILE A 99 -4.07 13.83 15.02
C ILE A 99 -4.74 14.84 14.08
N VAL A 100 -6.07 14.86 14.01
CA VAL A 100 -6.82 15.80 13.16
C VAL A 100 -6.63 17.25 13.62
N SER A 101 -6.40 17.48 14.92
CA SER A 101 -6.06 18.81 15.43
C SER A 101 -4.68 19.28 14.97
N PHE A 102 -3.75 18.37 14.68
CA PHE A 102 -2.40 18.71 14.22
C PHE A 102 -2.30 18.75 12.68
N ILE A 103 -2.96 17.80 12.00
CA ILE A 103 -2.97 17.66 10.55
C ILE A 103 -4.41 17.76 10.05
N PRO A 104 -4.85 18.95 9.60
CA PRO A 104 -6.14 19.07 8.94
C PRO A 104 -6.12 18.20 7.67
N MET A 105 -7.15 17.38 7.46
CA MET A 105 -7.27 16.39 6.37
C MET A 105 -6.43 15.10 6.49
N PHE A 106 -6.08 14.68 7.71
CA PHE A 106 -5.41 13.39 7.96
C PHE A 106 -6.04 12.20 7.20
N TYR A 107 -7.38 12.07 7.21
CA TYR A 107 -8.06 10.95 6.55
C TYR A 107 -7.97 10.98 5.03
N THR A 108 -7.97 12.17 4.43
CA THR A 108 -7.75 12.32 2.99
C THR A 108 -6.32 11.88 2.62
N LEU A 109 -5.33 12.29 3.42
CA LEU A 109 -3.95 11.86 3.21
C LEU A 109 -3.79 10.35 3.39
N LYS A 110 -4.39 9.77 4.45
CA LYS A 110 -4.45 8.32 4.68
C LYS A 110 -5.05 7.59 3.48
N PHE A 111 -6.18 8.10 2.95
CA PHE A 111 -6.83 7.53 1.78
C PHE A 111 -5.90 7.49 0.56
N PHE A 112 -5.26 8.61 0.21
CA PHE A 112 -4.35 8.67 -0.93
C PHE A 112 -3.11 7.80 -0.73
N LEU A 113 -2.57 7.74 0.49
CA LEU A 113 -1.43 6.90 0.80
C LEU A 113 -1.77 5.42 0.66
N LEU A 114 -2.94 4.98 1.16
CA LEU A 114 -3.41 3.61 0.97
C LEU A 114 -3.70 3.29 -0.50
N LEU A 115 -4.25 4.25 -1.25
CA LEU A 115 -4.48 4.12 -2.69
C LEU A 115 -3.18 4.04 -3.49
N TYR A 116 -2.12 4.73 -3.03
CA TYR A 116 -0.81 4.70 -3.66
C TYR A 116 -0.06 3.39 -3.40
N ILE A 117 -0.14 2.85 -2.19
CA ILE A 117 0.56 1.61 -1.82
C ILE A 117 -0.23 0.36 -2.25
N GLY A 118 -1.56 0.40 -2.19
CA GLY A 118 -2.42 -0.78 -2.30
C GLY A 118 -2.28 -1.55 -3.62
N PRO A 119 -2.26 -0.91 -4.79
CA PRO A 119 -2.02 -1.59 -6.06
C PRO A 119 -0.53 -1.91 -6.25
N SER A 120 -0.20 -3.17 -6.51
CA SER A 120 1.19 -3.60 -6.80
C SER A 120 1.84 -2.85 -7.97
N ARG A 121 1.03 -2.35 -8.91
CA ARG A 121 1.48 -1.55 -10.08
C ARG A 121 2.23 -0.27 -9.70
N PHE A 122 1.88 0.38 -8.60
CA PHE A 122 2.47 1.68 -8.25
C PHE A 122 3.80 1.57 -7.51
N ARG A 123 4.26 0.34 -7.19
CA ARG A 123 5.51 0.07 -6.45
C ARG A 123 5.62 0.86 -5.13
N GLY A 124 4.51 1.37 -4.59
CA GLY A 124 4.49 2.20 -3.39
C GLY A 124 5.01 1.47 -2.15
N SER A 125 4.82 0.16 -2.08
CA SER A 125 5.40 -0.67 -1.01
C SER A 125 6.93 -0.64 -0.99
N LYS A 126 7.61 -0.52 -2.16
CA LYS A 126 9.08 -0.45 -2.21
C LYS A 126 9.57 0.84 -1.56
N VAL A 127 8.90 1.95 -1.85
CA VAL A 127 9.20 3.25 -1.22
C VAL A 127 9.04 3.16 0.29
N VAL A 128 7.93 2.58 0.77
CA VAL A 128 7.73 2.40 2.22
C VAL A 128 8.79 1.51 2.85
N TYR A 129 9.19 0.43 2.16
CA TYR A 129 10.26 -0.43 2.62
C TYR A 129 11.58 0.33 2.76
N ASP A 130 11.98 1.06 1.71
CA ASP A 130 13.26 1.77 1.66
C ASP A 130 13.31 2.92 2.67
N VAL A 131 12.19 3.59 2.94
CA VAL A 131 12.14 4.76 3.83
C VAL A 131 11.96 4.36 5.29
N ILE A 132 11.08 3.40 5.59
CA ILE A 132 10.64 3.09 6.96
C ILE A 132 11.24 1.78 7.44
N ILE A 133 10.99 0.69 6.71
CA ILE A 133 11.24 -0.67 7.21
C ILE A 133 12.75 -1.01 7.19
N SER A 134 13.46 -0.60 6.15
CA SER A 134 14.91 -0.83 6.00
C SER A 134 15.75 -0.19 7.10
N LYS A 135 15.22 0.85 7.76
CA LYS A 135 15.91 1.59 8.82
C LYS A 135 15.70 0.98 10.20
N ILE A 136 14.85 -0.05 10.33
CA ILE A 136 14.61 -0.71 11.61
C ILE A 136 15.85 -1.56 11.95
N PRO A 137 16.48 -1.34 13.10
CA PRO A 137 17.70 -2.07 13.47
C PRO A 137 17.41 -3.57 13.62
N GLU A 138 18.23 -4.39 12.97
CA GLU A 138 18.02 -5.84 12.90
C GLU A 138 17.99 -6.53 14.26
N ARG A 139 18.70 -5.93 15.23
CA ARG A 139 18.74 -6.39 16.64
C ARG A 139 17.36 -6.51 17.30
N TRP A 140 16.35 -5.80 16.79
CA TRP A 140 14.99 -5.85 17.34
C TRP A 140 14.19 -7.10 16.91
N TYR A 141 14.51 -7.71 15.78
CA TYR A 141 13.74 -8.82 15.22
C TYR A 141 14.57 -10.08 14.91
N ILE A 142 15.90 -9.95 14.86
CA ILE A 142 16.82 -11.09 14.82
C ILE A 142 17.15 -11.47 16.25
N ASN A 143 16.54 -12.56 16.73
CA ASN A 143 16.95 -13.20 17.96
C ASN A 143 18.16 -14.09 17.64
N ASP A 144 19.34 -13.73 18.17
CA ASP A 144 20.64 -14.34 17.83
C ASP A 144 20.68 -15.87 17.97
N ASN A 145 19.76 -16.46 18.74
CA ASN A 145 19.77 -17.88 19.08
C ASN A 145 19.00 -18.77 18.08
N GLY A 146 17.98 -18.24 17.40
CA GLY A 146 17.05 -19.05 16.60
C GLY A 146 17.32 -19.02 15.10
N ILE A 147 17.55 -17.81 14.56
CA ILE A 147 17.74 -17.62 13.11
C ILE A 147 19.16 -18.04 12.69
N ASN A 148 20.18 -17.67 13.47
CA ASN A 148 21.56 -18.08 13.18
C ASN A 148 21.76 -19.59 13.33
N SER A 149 21.04 -20.25 14.25
CA SER A 149 21.09 -21.71 14.41
C SER A 149 20.32 -22.43 13.29
N ALA A 150 19.20 -21.88 12.81
CA ALA A 150 18.48 -22.41 11.65
C ALA A 150 19.26 -22.20 10.33
N LEU A 151 19.86 -21.01 10.13
CA LEU A 151 20.70 -20.71 8.97
C LEU A 151 21.97 -21.55 8.96
N SER A 152 22.67 -21.68 10.09
CA SER A 152 23.86 -22.53 10.18
C SER A 152 23.55 -24.01 9.98
N LYS A 153 22.39 -24.50 10.47
CA LYS A 153 21.93 -25.87 10.18
C LYS A 153 21.58 -26.06 8.71
N ALA A 154 20.90 -25.10 8.10
CA ALA A 154 20.58 -25.13 6.67
C ALA A 154 21.85 -25.11 5.80
N ASP A 155 22.82 -24.26 6.14
CA ASP A 155 24.13 -24.21 5.47
C ASP A 155 24.95 -25.50 5.68
N ALA A 156 24.89 -26.10 6.87
CA ALA A 156 25.56 -27.38 7.15
C ALA A 156 24.96 -28.51 6.29
N VAL A 157 23.63 -28.61 6.23
CA VAL A 157 22.93 -29.60 5.40
C VAL A 157 23.19 -29.37 3.91
N ALA A 158 23.20 -28.11 3.46
CA ALA A 158 23.53 -27.76 2.08
C ALA A 158 24.98 -28.14 1.72
N LYS A 159 25.94 -27.89 2.61
CA LYS A 159 27.35 -28.30 2.42
C LYS A 159 27.52 -29.81 2.44
N GLU A 160 26.83 -30.52 3.31
CA GLU A 160 26.88 -31.99 3.38
C GLU A 160 26.26 -32.64 2.13
N ALA A 161 25.14 -32.10 1.65
CA ALA A 161 24.53 -32.52 0.39
C ALA A 161 25.47 -32.23 -0.81
N ALA A 162 26.08 -31.05 -0.86
CA ALA A 162 27.06 -30.70 -1.89
C ALA A 162 28.28 -31.64 -1.86
N LYS A 163 28.77 -32.00 -0.67
CA LYS A 163 29.89 -32.92 -0.49
C LYS A 163 29.55 -34.35 -0.94
N LYS A 164 28.38 -34.88 -0.58
CA LYS A 164 27.90 -36.20 -1.05
C LYS A 164 27.72 -36.25 -2.57
N ILE A 165 27.29 -35.14 -3.18
CA ILE A 165 27.17 -35.04 -4.64
C ILE A 165 28.56 -35.00 -5.31
N GLN A 166 29.57 -34.40 -4.67
CA GLN A 166 30.95 -34.39 -5.17
C GLN A 166 31.63 -35.76 -5.03
N GLU A 167 31.45 -36.44 -3.89
CA GLU A 167 32.00 -37.78 -3.64
C GLU A 167 31.46 -38.81 -4.64
N LYS A 168 30.15 -38.75 -4.95
CA LYS A 168 29.51 -39.64 -5.93
C LYS A 168 29.86 -39.35 -7.40
N LYS A 169 30.58 -38.26 -7.67
CA LYS A 169 31.03 -37.88 -9.02
C LYS A 169 32.49 -38.31 -9.30
N HIS A 170 33.18 -38.82 -8.28
CA HIS A 170 34.57 -39.28 -8.36
C HIS A 170 34.73 -40.81 -8.18
N GLU A 171 33.63 -41.55 -7.99
CA GLU A 171 33.51 -43.00 -8.28
C GLU A 171 33.03 -43.23 -9.71
#